data_AF-A0A6C0IRI3-F1
#
_entry.id   AF-A0A6C0IRI3-F1
#
_cell.length_a   1.000
_cell.length_b   1.000
_cell.length_c   1.000
_cell.angle_alpha   90.00
_cell.angle_beta   90.00
_cell.angle_gamma   90.00
#
_symmetry.space_group_name_H-M   'P 1'
#
loop_
_entity.id
_entity.type
_entity.pdbx_description
1 polymer ?
#
loop_
_entity_poly.entity_id
_entity_poly.type
_entity_poly.pdbx_seq_one_letter_code
_entity_poly.pdbx_strand_id
1 'polypeptide(L)'
;MSINLGAPKSNDDEYYTPQYAIELLKDYLPGKKKVCWESFTSGNHEYIESPKYIKSLGYDVIADGEDFWTSNKGDWVCSNPPYHTPRGEKNIKTRIIERLCLLDKPFCLLLPTLYLHTKTFKEVKKRYGNFQIIMPSKKIQFYKVIDGKKVQPKKGCNFYTLWICYKMNLPSDWILI
;
A
#
# COMPACT_ATOMS: atom_id res chain seq x y z
N MET A 1 -15.88 -12.86 -41.88
CA MET A 1 -15.52 -13.45 -40.57
C MET A 1 -14.54 -12.52 -39.89
N SER A 2 -15.01 -11.72 -38.94
CA SER A 2 -14.14 -10.87 -38.15
C SER A 2 -13.53 -11.72 -37.04
N ILE A 3 -12.22 -11.91 -37.09
CA ILE A 3 -11.48 -12.64 -36.06
C ILE A 3 -11.46 -11.73 -34.84
N ASN A 4 -12.26 -12.08 -33.84
CA ASN A 4 -12.26 -11.41 -32.55
C ASN A 4 -10.95 -11.76 -31.85
N LEU A 5 -9.93 -10.90 -31.97
CA LEU A 5 -8.66 -11.00 -31.24
C LEU A 5 -8.76 -10.41 -29.81
N GLY A 6 -9.97 -10.39 -29.23
CA GLY A 6 -10.15 -10.09 -27.83
C GLY A 6 -9.50 -11.18 -26.99
N ALA A 7 -8.23 -10.99 -26.65
CA ALA A 7 -7.59 -11.75 -25.58
C ALA A 7 -8.53 -11.69 -24.35
N PRO A 8 -8.77 -12.84 -23.68
CA PRO A 8 -9.55 -12.81 -22.44
C PRO A 8 -8.86 -11.84 -21.48
N LYS A 9 -9.62 -10.95 -20.84
CA LYS A 9 -9.12 -10.15 -19.72
C LYS A 9 -8.63 -11.13 -18.65
N SER A 10 -7.33 -11.35 -18.59
CA SER A 10 -6.75 -12.02 -17.45
C SER A 10 -6.92 -11.11 -16.23
N ASN A 11 -7.36 -11.68 -15.11
CA ASN A 11 -7.29 -11.05 -13.78
C ASN A 11 -5.82 -10.92 -13.33
N ASP A 12 -4.95 -10.39 -14.19
CA ASP A 12 -3.49 -10.43 -14.08
C ASP A 12 -2.89 -9.35 -13.18
N ASP A 13 -3.71 -8.44 -12.66
CA ASP A 13 -3.25 -7.22 -11.99
C ASP A 13 -3.20 -7.32 -10.46
N GLU A 14 -3.55 -8.46 -9.88
CA GLU A 14 -3.49 -8.64 -8.42
C GLU A 14 -2.14 -9.20 -7.96
N TYR A 15 -1.47 -8.38 -7.15
CA TYR A 15 -0.18 -8.68 -6.54
C TYR A 15 -0.28 -8.43 -5.04
N TYR A 16 0.34 -9.31 -4.26
CA TYR A 16 0.26 -9.31 -2.81
C TYR A 16 1.63 -9.04 -2.18
N THR A 17 1.60 -8.33 -1.05
CA THR A 17 2.80 -7.89 -0.33
C THR A 17 3.46 -9.05 0.41
N PRO A 18 4.75 -9.35 0.18
CA PRO A 18 5.44 -10.39 0.93
C PRO A 18 5.72 -9.95 2.38
N GLN A 19 5.82 -10.91 3.30
CA GLN A 19 6.07 -10.65 4.72
C GLN A 19 7.26 -9.72 4.96
N TYR A 20 8.39 -9.99 4.30
CA TYR A 20 9.62 -9.21 4.50
C TYR A 20 9.44 -7.72 4.21
N ALA A 21 8.51 -7.34 3.31
CA ALA A 21 8.26 -5.93 2.99
C ALA A 21 7.63 -5.17 4.18
N ILE A 22 6.85 -5.87 5.02
CA ILE A 22 6.29 -5.34 6.26
C ILE A 22 7.34 -5.37 7.38
N GLU A 23 8.14 -6.44 7.47
CA GLU A 23 9.19 -6.59 8.49
C GLU A 23 10.26 -5.50 8.40
N LEU A 24 10.53 -5.01 7.19
CA LEU A 24 11.38 -3.84 6.92
C LEU A 24 10.94 -2.59 7.72
N LEU A 25 9.68 -2.48 8.12
CA LEU A 25 9.16 -1.35 8.88
C LEU A 25 9.31 -1.49 10.40
N LYS A 26 9.71 -2.65 10.93
CA LYS A 26 9.55 -3.01 12.36
C LYS A 26 10.03 -1.95 13.36
N ASP A 27 11.10 -1.22 13.03
CA ASP A 27 11.75 -0.21 13.89
C ASP A 27 11.19 1.21 13.68
N TYR A 28 10.23 1.37 12.77
CA TYR A 28 9.67 2.66 12.31
C TYR A 28 8.15 2.76 12.50
N LEU A 29 7.52 1.70 13.01
CA LEU A 29 6.09 1.67 13.27
C LEU A 29 5.75 2.28 14.65
N PRO A 30 4.49 2.70 14.89
CA PRO A 30 4.11 3.39 16.12
C PRO A 30 4.17 2.49 17.36
N GLY A 31 3.93 3.06 18.56
CA GLY A 31 3.89 2.26 19.79
C GLY A 31 2.84 1.13 19.75
N LYS A 32 3.16 -0.03 20.33
CA LYS A 32 2.36 -1.28 20.25
C LYS A 32 0.92 -1.21 20.77
N LYS A 33 0.61 -0.20 21.61
CA LYS A 33 -0.76 0.03 22.11
C LYS A 33 -1.70 0.60 21.03
N LYS A 34 -1.17 1.06 19.90
CA LYS A 34 -1.96 1.62 18.80
C LYS A 34 -2.45 0.51 17.88
N VAL A 35 -3.72 0.57 17.51
CA VAL A 35 -4.36 -0.37 16.60
C VAL A 35 -4.09 0.02 15.15
N CYS A 36 -3.55 -0.90 14.36
CA CYS A 36 -3.37 -0.70 12.92
C CYS A 36 -4.67 -0.98 12.17
N TRP A 37 -5.00 -0.16 11.18
CA TRP A 37 -6.02 -0.46 10.19
C TRP A 37 -5.35 -0.82 8.86
N GLU A 38 -5.46 -2.07 8.44
CA GLU A 38 -5.08 -2.50 7.10
C GLU A 38 -6.31 -2.36 6.19
N SER A 39 -6.38 -1.19 5.55
CA SER A 39 -7.62 -0.63 4.99
C SER A 39 -7.94 -1.07 3.57
N PHE A 40 -7.06 -1.83 2.93
CA PHE A 40 -7.26 -2.31 1.55
C PHE A 40 -7.37 -3.83 1.52
N THR A 41 -8.31 -4.33 2.32
CA THR A 41 -8.59 -5.76 2.50
C THR A 41 -9.92 -6.22 1.92
N SER A 42 -10.65 -5.32 1.25
CA SER A 42 -11.91 -5.65 0.57
C SER A 42 -11.66 -6.51 -0.68
N GLY A 43 -12.61 -7.40 -0.99
CA GLY A 43 -12.48 -8.36 -2.10
C GLY A 43 -11.78 -9.65 -1.66
N ASN A 44 -10.57 -9.89 -2.18
CA ASN A 44 -9.78 -11.11 -2.02
C ASN A 44 -9.10 -11.24 -0.64
N HIS A 45 -9.86 -10.98 0.42
CA HIS A 45 -9.41 -10.92 1.81
C HIS A 45 -8.62 -12.14 2.25
N GLU A 46 -9.03 -13.34 1.80
CA GLU A 46 -8.38 -14.62 2.10
C GLU A 46 -6.91 -14.72 1.64
N TYR A 47 -6.51 -13.95 0.62
CA TYR A 47 -5.15 -13.94 0.06
C TYR A 47 -4.30 -12.76 0.57
N ILE A 48 -4.93 -11.77 1.20
CA ILE A 48 -4.26 -10.60 1.76
C ILE A 48 -3.73 -10.95 3.15
N GLU A 49 -2.42 -11.18 3.23
CA GLU A 49 -1.76 -11.61 4.46
C GLU A 49 -1.07 -10.48 5.23
N SER A 50 -1.06 -9.24 4.73
CA SER A 50 -0.50 -8.11 5.47
C SER A 50 -1.07 -7.96 6.89
N PRO A 51 -2.35 -8.24 7.21
CA PRO A 51 -2.81 -8.24 8.59
C PRO A 51 -2.08 -9.26 9.46
N LYS A 52 -1.77 -10.46 8.94
CA LYS A 52 -1.03 -11.49 9.67
C LYS A 52 0.41 -11.04 9.95
N TYR A 53 1.06 -10.44 8.95
CA TYR A 53 2.44 -9.95 9.09
C TYR A 53 2.54 -8.76 10.04
N ILE A 54 1.55 -7.86 10.05
CA ILE A 54 1.52 -6.74 11.00
C ILE A 54 1.26 -7.27 12.42
N LYS A 55 0.36 -8.27 12.58
CA LYS A 55 0.14 -8.96 13.87
C LYS A 55 1.40 -9.66 14.38
N SER A 56 2.20 -10.29 13.51
CA SER A 56 3.46 -10.93 13.94
C SER A 56 4.51 -9.93 14.44
N LEU A 57 4.36 -8.64 14.12
CA LEU A 57 5.15 -7.57 14.72
C LEU A 57 4.61 -7.12 16.09
N GLY A 58 3.54 -7.72 16.61
CA GLY A 58 2.96 -7.42 17.93
C GLY A 58 1.95 -6.26 17.95
N TYR A 59 1.27 -6.01 16.84
CA TYR A 59 0.18 -5.02 16.77
C TYR A 59 -1.19 -5.67 16.75
N ASP A 60 -2.18 -4.99 17.34
CA ASP A 60 -3.57 -5.24 17.02
C ASP A 60 -3.89 -4.69 15.63
N VAL A 61 -4.67 -5.45 14.85
CA VAL A 61 -4.97 -5.10 13.46
C VAL A 61 -6.46 -5.28 13.17
N ILE A 62 -7.07 -4.21 12.68
CA ILE A 62 -8.40 -4.20 12.07
C ILE A 62 -8.23 -4.39 10.56
N ALA A 63 -8.88 -5.43 10.03
CA ALA A 63 -8.87 -5.80 8.62
C ALA A 63 -10.15 -6.60 8.33
N ASP A 64 -11.31 -5.93 8.35
CA ASP A 64 -12.63 -6.56 8.23
C ASP A 64 -13.25 -6.40 6.83
N GLY A 65 -12.48 -5.91 5.87
CA GLY A 65 -12.91 -5.76 4.47
C GLY A 65 -13.91 -4.63 4.24
N GLU A 66 -14.18 -3.78 5.24
CA GLU A 66 -15.01 -2.60 5.04
C GLU A 66 -14.40 -1.62 4.02
N ASP A 67 -15.28 -0.90 3.31
CA ASP A 67 -14.87 0.02 2.26
C ASP A 67 -14.04 1.18 2.83
N PHE A 68 -12.82 1.32 2.32
CA PHE A 68 -11.90 2.41 2.66
C PHE A 68 -12.56 3.79 2.54
N TRP A 69 -13.41 4.04 1.55
CA TRP A 69 -13.93 5.38 1.29
C TRP A 69 -14.93 5.85 2.34
N THR A 70 -15.69 4.93 2.92
CA THR A 70 -16.75 5.20 3.90
C THR A 70 -16.33 4.90 5.34
N SER A 71 -15.18 4.26 5.56
CA SER A 71 -14.72 3.81 6.88
C SER A 71 -13.55 4.62 7.45
N ASN A 72 -13.41 4.65 8.78
CA ASN A 72 -12.25 5.22 9.47
C ASN A 72 -12.00 4.44 10.76
N LYS A 73 -11.02 3.53 10.73
CA LYS A 73 -10.75 2.61 11.85
C LYS A 73 -9.31 2.72 12.33
N GLY A 74 -9.05 2.11 13.48
CA GLY A 74 -7.74 2.06 14.13
C GLY A 74 -7.16 3.43 14.46
N ASP A 75 -5.93 3.45 14.95
CA ASP A 75 -5.19 4.68 15.26
C ASP A 75 -4.30 5.13 14.10
N TRP A 76 -3.91 4.20 13.24
CA TRP A 76 -3.00 4.44 12.11
C TRP A 76 -3.22 3.41 10.99
N VAL A 77 -2.68 3.66 9.80
CA VAL A 77 -2.81 2.78 8.63
C VAL A 77 -1.46 2.25 8.17
N CYS A 78 -1.38 0.94 7.89
CA CYS A 78 -0.29 0.32 7.15
C CYS A 78 -0.91 -0.51 6.05
N SER A 79 -0.62 -0.15 4.79
CA SER A 79 -1.26 -0.81 3.65
C SER A 79 -0.42 -0.79 2.38
N ASN A 80 -0.70 -1.75 1.50
CA ASN A 80 -0.35 -1.70 0.08
C ASN A 80 -1.60 -1.36 -0.75
N PRO A 81 -1.90 -0.07 -0.99
CA PRO A 81 -3.11 0.35 -1.68
C PRO A 81 -3.09 0.01 -3.18
N PRO A 82 -4.23 0.10 -3.89
CA PRO A 82 -4.27 -0.04 -5.35
C PRO A 82 -3.41 0.99 -6.08
N TYR A 83 -2.68 0.55 -7.10
CA TYR A 83 -1.81 1.44 -7.90
C TYR A 83 -2.47 1.95 -9.18
N HIS A 84 -3.38 1.17 -9.76
CA HIS A 84 -4.05 1.51 -11.02
C HIS A 84 -5.14 2.56 -10.78
N THR A 85 -5.16 3.60 -11.62
CA THR A 85 -6.20 4.63 -11.58
C THR A 85 -7.26 4.31 -12.63
N PRO A 86 -8.54 4.14 -12.26
CA PRO A 86 -9.60 3.94 -13.22
C PRO A 86 -9.66 5.08 -14.25
N ARG A 87 -10.06 4.75 -15.48
CA ARG A 87 -10.13 5.73 -16.58
C ARG A 87 -11.10 6.85 -16.23
N GLY A 88 -10.65 8.09 -16.39
CA GLY A 88 -11.45 9.29 -16.13
C GLY A 88 -11.44 9.74 -14.66
N GLU A 89 -10.79 8.98 -13.77
CA GLU A 89 -10.70 9.34 -12.36
C GLU A 89 -9.39 10.06 -12.01
N LYS A 90 -9.44 10.84 -10.93
CA LYS A 90 -8.23 11.40 -10.31
C LYS A 90 -7.34 10.25 -9.83
N ASN A 91 -6.02 10.44 -9.94
CA ASN A 91 -5.00 9.48 -9.51
C ASN A 91 -5.34 8.86 -8.15
N ILE A 92 -5.48 7.52 -8.12
CA ILE A 92 -5.98 6.79 -6.95
C ILE A 92 -5.12 7.01 -5.71
N LYS A 93 -3.78 7.06 -5.88
CA LYS A 93 -2.81 7.26 -4.80
C LYS A 93 -2.99 8.64 -4.17
N THR A 94 -3.22 9.66 -5.00
CA THR A 94 -3.55 11.01 -4.53
C THR A 94 -4.85 11.02 -3.74
N ARG A 95 -5.93 10.40 -4.23
CA ARG A 95 -7.20 10.38 -3.50
C ARG A 95 -7.09 9.69 -2.14
N ILE A 96 -6.35 8.58 -2.08
CA ILE A 96 -6.09 7.83 -0.84
C ILE A 96 -5.34 8.69 0.17
N ILE A 97 -4.20 9.28 -0.25
CA ILE A 97 -3.39 10.13 0.64
C ILE A 97 -4.19 11.36 1.10
N GLU A 98 -4.88 12.05 0.19
CA GLU A 98 -5.71 13.20 0.54
C GLU A 98 -6.76 12.85 1.59
N ARG A 99 -7.46 11.73 1.42
CA ARG A 99 -8.45 11.27 2.39
C ARG A 99 -7.82 11.00 3.75
N LEU A 100 -6.70 10.28 3.80
CA LEU A 100 -6.02 9.98 5.06
C LEU A 100 -5.51 11.25 5.75
N CYS A 101 -5.00 12.23 4.99
CA CYS A 101 -4.60 13.52 5.53
C CYS A 101 -5.81 14.34 6.04
N LEU A 102 -6.96 14.31 5.34
CA LEU A 102 -8.19 14.98 5.80
C LEU A 102 -8.76 14.35 7.08
N LEU A 103 -8.61 13.03 7.25
CA LEU A 103 -8.94 12.31 8.48
C LEU A 103 -7.91 12.51 9.60
N ASP A 104 -6.83 13.24 9.32
CA ASP A 104 -5.65 13.37 10.17
C ASP A 104 -5.07 12.03 10.65
N LYS A 105 -5.17 11.00 9.81
CA LYS A 105 -4.78 9.62 10.13
C LYS A 105 -3.29 9.40 9.87
N PRO A 106 -2.47 9.02 10.87
CA PRO A 106 -1.11 8.58 10.62
C PRO A 106 -1.08 7.35 9.72
N PHE A 107 -0.14 7.28 8.78
CA PHE A 107 -0.04 6.14 7.88
C PHE A 107 1.37 5.85 7.39
N CYS A 108 1.59 4.63 6.93
CA CYS A 108 2.64 4.27 5.97
C CYS A 108 2.01 3.46 4.81
N LEU A 109 2.12 3.98 3.58
CA LEU A 109 1.57 3.36 2.38
C LEU A 109 2.69 2.93 1.42
N LEU A 110 2.68 1.67 1.01
CA LEU A 110 3.61 1.16 0.00
C LEU A 110 3.19 1.63 -1.39
N LEU A 111 4.01 2.45 -2.04
CA LEU A 111 3.68 3.08 -3.32
C LEU A 111 4.86 3.03 -4.29
N PRO A 112 4.62 3.03 -5.61
CA PRO A 112 5.69 3.13 -6.61
C PRO A 112 6.47 4.44 -6.45
N THR A 113 7.80 4.39 -6.54
CA THR A 113 8.67 5.57 -6.41
C THR A 113 8.34 6.66 -7.44
N LEU A 114 7.92 6.25 -8.65
CA LEU A 114 7.48 7.15 -9.71
C LEU A 114 6.37 8.10 -9.28
N TYR A 115 5.56 7.74 -8.28
CA TYR A 115 4.53 8.63 -7.78
C TYR A 115 5.09 9.95 -7.23
N LEU A 116 6.28 9.95 -6.62
CA LEU A 116 6.93 11.16 -6.11
C LEU A 116 7.22 12.21 -7.21
N HIS A 117 7.42 11.76 -8.44
CA HIS A 117 7.73 12.61 -9.59
C HIS A 117 6.48 13.24 -10.22
N THR A 118 5.28 12.84 -9.76
CA THR A 118 4.03 13.31 -10.36
C THR A 118 3.67 14.72 -9.93
N LYS A 119 3.04 15.47 -10.84
CA LYS A 119 2.43 16.77 -10.51
C LYS A 119 1.44 16.63 -9.35
N THR A 120 0.68 15.54 -9.30
CA THR A 120 -0.33 15.32 -8.27
C THR A 120 0.28 15.09 -6.89
N PHE A 121 1.42 14.40 -6.78
CA PHE A 121 2.12 14.31 -5.49
C PHE A 121 2.72 15.65 -5.05
N LYS A 122 3.25 16.45 -5.99
CA LYS A 122 3.73 17.81 -5.68
C LYS A 122 2.62 18.66 -5.04
N GLU A 123 1.42 18.64 -5.60
CA GLU A 123 0.28 19.37 -5.04
C GLU A 123 -0.17 18.82 -3.68
N VAL A 124 -0.17 17.49 -3.51
CA VAL A 124 -0.44 16.84 -2.21
C VAL A 124 0.57 17.27 -1.16
N LYS A 125 1.87 17.24 -1.45
CA LYS A 125 2.93 17.70 -0.54
C LYS A 125 2.77 19.18 -0.21
N LYS A 126 2.42 20.03 -1.18
CA LYS A 126 2.17 21.46 -0.95
C LYS A 126 0.97 21.69 -0.03
N ARG A 127 -0.09 20.89 -0.17
CA ARG A 127 -1.34 21.06 0.60
C ARG A 127 -1.26 20.52 2.02
N TYR A 128 -0.70 19.33 2.22
CA TYR A 128 -0.72 18.64 3.51
C TYR A 128 0.64 18.62 4.24
N GLY A 129 1.74 18.86 3.51
CA GLY A 129 3.07 18.94 4.09
C GLY A 129 3.60 17.62 4.66
N ASN A 130 4.81 17.68 5.24
CA ASN A 130 5.35 16.72 6.23
C ASN A 130 5.21 15.20 5.95
N PHE A 131 5.33 14.78 4.70
CA PHE A 131 5.53 13.36 4.38
C PHE A 131 6.98 12.96 4.63
N GLN A 132 7.17 11.80 5.25
CA GLN A 132 8.45 11.13 5.42
C GLN A 132 8.49 9.86 4.55
N ILE A 133 9.67 9.36 4.21
CA ILE A 133 9.85 8.23 3.30
C ILE A 133 10.73 7.17 3.95
N ILE A 134 10.27 5.92 3.89
CA ILE A 134 11.12 4.75 4.13
C ILE A 134 11.30 4.03 2.80
N MET A 135 12.53 3.96 2.32
CA MET A 135 12.88 3.46 0.99
C MET A 135 13.67 2.16 1.11
N PRO A 136 13.11 1.02 0.68
CA PRO A 136 13.88 -0.20 0.50
C PRO A 136 14.95 -0.03 -0.59
N SER A 137 16.15 -0.53 -0.33
CA SER A 137 17.31 -0.56 -1.23
C SER A 137 17.13 -1.55 -2.39
N LYS A 138 16.19 -2.48 -2.28
CA LYS A 138 15.87 -3.50 -3.29
C LYS A 138 14.39 -3.43 -3.70
N LYS A 139 14.10 -3.84 -4.93
CA LYS A 139 12.71 -3.96 -5.42
C LYS A 139 11.96 -5.00 -4.59
N ILE A 140 10.79 -4.63 -4.08
CA ILE A 140 9.88 -5.58 -3.43
C ILE A 140 9.32 -6.54 -4.49
N GLN A 141 9.49 -7.84 -4.26
CA GLN A 141 9.05 -8.93 -5.12
C GLN A 141 7.69 -9.40 -4.63
N PHE A 142 6.64 -8.85 -5.23
CA PHE A 142 5.26 -9.22 -4.95
C PHE A 142 4.93 -10.60 -5.51
N TYR A 143 4.09 -11.35 -4.80
CA TYR A 143 3.60 -12.64 -5.27
C TYR A 143 2.18 -12.51 -5.85
N LYS A 144 1.77 -13.49 -6.66
CA LYS A 144 0.38 -13.65 -7.10
C LYS A 144 -0.27 -14.83 -6.38
N VAL A 145 -1.59 -14.88 -6.42
CA VAL A 145 -2.34 -16.09 -6.14
C VAL A 145 -2.96 -16.60 -7.43
N ILE A 146 -2.65 -17.84 -7.79
CA ILE A 146 -3.19 -18.53 -8.97
C ILE A 146 -3.74 -19.87 -8.47
N ASP A 147 -5.02 -20.12 -8.72
CA ASP A 147 -5.75 -21.31 -8.26
C ASP A 147 -5.55 -21.59 -6.75
N GLY A 148 -5.67 -20.54 -5.94
CA GLY A 148 -5.52 -20.59 -4.48
C GLY A 148 -4.09 -20.78 -3.96
N LYS A 149 -3.08 -20.83 -4.85
CA LYS A 149 -1.68 -21.04 -4.48
C LYS A 149 -0.86 -19.76 -4.67
N LYS A 150 0.00 -19.46 -3.70
CA LYS A 150 1.00 -18.40 -3.85
C LYS A 150 2.03 -18.79 -4.90
N VAL A 151 2.17 -17.95 -5.92
CA VAL A 151 3.11 -18.15 -7.02
C VAL A 151 3.99 -16.91 -7.14
N GLN A 152 5.30 -17.13 -7.23
CA GLN A 152 6.22 -16.05 -7.56
C GLN A 152 6.22 -15.80 -9.08
N PRO A 153 5.98 -14.56 -9.54
CA PRO A 153 6.08 -14.23 -10.96
C PRO A 153 7.44 -14.60 -11.53
N LYS A 154 7.47 -15.26 -12.70
CA LYS A 154 8.72 -15.64 -13.39
C LYS A 154 9.61 -14.43 -13.68
N LYS A 155 8.98 -13.30 -14.03
CA LYS A 155 9.65 -12.00 -14.13
C LYS A 155 9.36 -11.26 -12.84
N GLY A 156 10.39 -11.00 -12.05
CA GLY A 156 10.27 -10.23 -10.81
C GLY A 156 9.73 -8.82 -11.05
N CYS A 157 9.37 -8.14 -9.97
CA CYS A 157 8.91 -6.75 -10.01
C CYS A 157 9.95 -5.87 -10.70
N ASN A 158 9.52 -5.13 -11.73
CA ASN A 158 10.40 -4.32 -12.56
C ASN A 158 10.54 -2.86 -12.08
N PHE A 159 9.71 -2.41 -11.13
CA PHE A 159 9.74 -1.08 -10.55
C PHE A 159 10.18 -1.08 -9.08
N TYR A 160 10.57 0.10 -8.59
CA TYR A 160 10.85 0.32 -7.17
C TYR A 160 9.61 0.84 -6.45
N THR A 161 9.47 0.48 -5.20
CA THR A 161 8.47 0.98 -4.27
C THR A 161 9.13 1.57 -3.04
N LEU A 162 8.43 2.48 -2.38
CA LEU A 162 8.79 3.05 -1.09
C LEU A 162 7.55 3.16 -0.20
N TRP A 163 7.76 3.37 1.08
CA TRP A 163 6.68 3.69 2.00
C TRP A 163 6.60 5.21 2.14
N ILE A 164 5.47 5.79 1.73
CA ILE A 164 5.14 7.18 2.05
C ILE A 164 4.46 7.18 3.40
N CYS A 165 5.02 7.93 4.35
CA CYS A 165 4.55 7.99 5.71
C CYS A 165 4.10 9.41 6.10
N TYR A 166 3.08 9.50 6.94
CA TYR A 166 2.51 10.76 7.45
C TYR A 166 2.27 10.63 8.94
N LYS A 167 2.74 11.61 9.73
CA LYS A 167 2.61 11.65 11.21
C LYS A 167 3.09 10.37 11.92
N MET A 168 4.09 9.70 11.35
CA MET A 168 4.70 8.49 11.94
C MET A 168 5.86 8.81 12.89
N ASN A 169 6.27 10.08 12.95
CA ASN A 169 7.37 10.56 13.80
C ASN A 169 8.67 9.79 13.55
N LEU A 170 9.02 9.59 12.27
CA LEU A 170 10.26 8.92 11.89
C LEU A 170 11.46 9.82 12.26
N PRO A 171 12.64 9.23 12.54
CA PRO A 171 13.84 9.99 12.94
C PRO A 171 14.42 10.87 11.83
N SER A 172 14.01 10.66 10.58
CA SER A 172 14.45 11.43 9.41
C SER A 172 13.31 11.49 8.39
N ASP A 173 13.29 12.55 7.58
CA ASP A 173 12.37 12.68 6.45
C ASP A 173 12.60 11.62 5.37
N TRP A 174 13.80 11.05 5.32
CA TRP A 174 14.15 9.94 4.43
C TRP A 174 15.04 8.92 5.13
N ILE A 175 14.65 7.67 5.04
CA ILE A 175 15.34 6.50 5.61
C ILE A 175 15.54 5.48 4.49
N LEU A 176 16.76 4.98 4.32
CA LEU A 176 17.10 3.90 3.38
C LEU A 176 17.28 2.60 4.18
N ILE A 177 16.62 1.52 3.76
CA ILE A 177 16.62 0.22 4.45
C ILE A 177 16.83 -0.98 3.53
#